data_AF-A0AAD7EX14-F1
#
_entry.id   AF-A0AAD7EX14-F1
#
_cell.length_a   1.000
_cell.length_b   1.000
_cell.length_c   1.000
_cell.angle_alpha   90.00
_cell.angle_beta   90.00
_cell.angle_gamma   90.00
#
_symmetry.space_group_name_H-M   'P 1'
#
loop_
_entity.id
_entity.type
_entity.pdbx_description
1 polymer ?
#
loop_
_entity_poly.entity_id
_entity_poly.type
_entity_poly.pdbx_seq_one_letter_code
_entity_poly.pdbx_strand_id
1 'polypeptide(L)'
;KANKIPPRLRRLMRMVAEVVPRCATSSKELALHILTTQQGLIHCRFHKLKCRTKGAKDFDSPALIVGVPYSKNMVPTDQGFLHCGCDENAALWELFWFKTWTVTSANPRIPGFQRMRADASDVLNTRQRAFFSQAFVAGSLLEIKDMYSEDPAHDSFEWLTHLRRLQADRMIFVLNQSLPHD
;
A
#
# COMPACT_ATOMS: atom_id res chain seq x y z
N LYS A 1 -6.47 28.46 3.00
CA LYS A 1 -6.94 27.35 2.14
C LYS A 1 -5.75 26.43 1.90
N ALA A 2 -5.73 25.22 2.49
CA ALA A 2 -4.60 24.31 2.31
C ALA A 2 -4.33 24.08 0.82
N ASN A 3 -3.07 24.21 0.42
CA ASN A 3 -2.61 24.07 -0.96
C ASN A 3 -2.93 22.66 -1.46
N LYS A 4 -4.08 22.50 -2.15
CA LYS A 4 -4.50 21.22 -2.70
C LYS A 4 -3.49 20.77 -3.75
N ILE A 5 -2.94 19.57 -3.60
CA ILE A 5 -2.06 18.96 -4.60
C ILE A 5 -2.82 18.92 -5.94
N PRO A 6 -2.28 19.50 -7.03
CA PRO A 6 -2.97 19.52 -8.31
C PRO A 6 -3.34 18.11 -8.77
N PRO A 7 -4.53 17.87 -9.34
CA PRO A 7 -4.96 16.53 -9.74
C PRO A 7 -4.00 15.80 -10.67
N ARG A 8 -3.31 16.54 -11.55
CA ARG A 8 -2.28 16.00 -12.45
C ARG A 8 -1.06 15.50 -11.66
N LEU A 9 -0.55 16.29 -10.73
CA LEU A 9 0.58 15.90 -9.88
C LEU A 9 0.21 14.70 -9.00
N ARG A 10 -0.95 14.73 -8.36
CA ARG A 10 -1.48 13.60 -7.59
C ARG A 10 -1.59 12.31 -8.42
N ARG A 11 -2.04 12.42 -9.68
CA ARG A 11 -2.06 11.28 -10.60
C ARG A 11 -0.65 10.76 -10.86
N LEU A 12 0.34 11.63 -11.09
CA LEU A 12 1.72 11.21 -11.27
C LEU A 12 2.26 10.51 -10.01
N MET A 13 2.03 11.08 -8.82
CA MET A 13 2.41 10.48 -7.55
C MET A 13 1.80 9.08 -7.39
N ARG A 14 0.52 8.88 -7.69
CA ARG A 14 -0.10 7.54 -7.59
C ARG A 14 0.44 6.52 -8.59
N MET A 15 0.85 6.99 -9.77
CA MET A 15 1.09 6.14 -10.94
C MET A 15 2.57 5.86 -11.17
N VAL A 16 3.47 6.78 -10.83
CA VAL A 16 4.91 6.69 -11.13
C VAL A 16 5.65 6.55 -9.80
N ALA A 17 6.44 5.49 -9.63
CA ALA A 17 7.04 5.13 -8.35
C ALA A 17 7.96 6.25 -7.85
N GLU A 18 8.76 6.79 -8.77
CA GLU A 18 9.81 7.79 -8.57
C GLU A 18 9.26 9.17 -8.20
N VAL A 19 8.00 9.46 -8.53
CA VAL A 19 7.41 10.78 -8.29
C VAL A 19 7.01 10.90 -6.82
N VAL A 20 7.85 11.56 -6.03
CA VAL A 20 7.64 11.84 -4.61
C VAL A 20 7.40 10.55 -3.79
N PRO A 21 8.38 9.64 -3.65
CA PRO A 21 8.22 8.38 -2.91
C PRO A 21 7.73 8.59 -1.48
N ARG A 22 8.24 9.64 -0.82
CA ARG A 22 7.86 10.04 0.55
C ARG A 22 6.36 10.26 0.75
N CYS A 23 5.56 10.46 -0.31
CA CYS A 23 4.11 10.57 -0.14
C CYS A 23 3.44 9.31 0.41
N ALA A 24 4.10 8.15 0.36
CA ALA A 24 3.61 6.91 0.95
C ALA A 24 4.10 6.69 2.39
N THR A 25 4.98 7.55 2.90
CA THR A 25 5.65 7.37 4.19
C THR A 25 5.56 8.64 5.06
N SER A 26 5.21 9.82 4.54
CA SER A 26 5.09 11.02 5.38
C SER A 26 3.91 10.97 6.36
N SER A 27 2.72 10.66 5.86
CA SER A 27 1.53 10.50 6.70
C SER A 27 0.45 9.66 6.02
N LYS A 28 -0.45 9.11 6.84
CA LYS A 28 -1.61 8.36 6.37
C LYS A 28 -2.54 9.24 5.52
N GLU A 29 -2.76 10.48 5.96
CA GLU A 29 -3.64 11.44 5.30
C GLU A 29 -3.12 11.80 3.92
N LEU A 30 -1.80 12.00 3.77
CA LEU A 30 -1.17 12.25 2.48
C LEU A 30 -1.31 11.04 1.57
N ALA A 31 -0.98 9.83 2.06
CA ALA A 31 -1.10 8.60 1.29
C ALA A 31 -2.53 8.38 0.76
N LEU A 32 -3.54 8.55 1.63
CA LEU A 32 -4.97 8.51 1.24
C LEU A 32 -5.34 9.64 0.26
N HIS A 33 -4.80 10.83 0.47
CA HIS A 33 -4.99 11.95 -0.45
C HIS A 33 -4.46 11.62 -1.85
N ILE A 34 -3.34 10.89 -1.97
CA ILE A 34 -2.80 10.43 -3.26
C ILE A 34 -3.71 9.41 -3.94
N LEU A 35 -4.33 8.52 -3.17
CA LEU A 35 -5.33 7.56 -3.65
C LEU A 35 -6.66 8.21 -4.05
N THR A 36 -6.94 9.42 -3.58
CA THR A 36 -8.16 10.15 -3.88
C THR A 36 -8.28 10.52 -5.37
N THR A 37 -9.49 10.41 -5.91
CA THR A 37 -9.84 10.76 -7.30
C THR A 37 -10.16 12.25 -7.43
N GLN A 38 -10.46 12.70 -8.65
CA GLN A 38 -10.93 14.08 -8.86
C GLN A 38 -12.32 14.31 -8.25
N GLN A 39 -13.12 13.26 -8.19
CA GLN A 39 -14.47 13.23 -7.62
C GLN A 39 -14.48 13.09 -6.09
N GLY A 40 -13.33 13.06 -5.43
CA GLY A 40 -13.24 12.91 -3.97
C GLY A 40 -13.33 11.47 -3.46
N LEU A 41 -13.53 10.48 -4.33
CA LEU A 41 -13.55 9.05 -3.94
C LEU A 41 -12.14 8.52 -3.74
N ILE A 42 -11.90 7.72 -2.70
CA ILE A 42 -10.60 7.09 -2.43
C ILE A 42 -10.56 5.69 -3.02
N HIS A 43 -9.70 5.47 -4.02
CA HIS A 43 -9.57 4.19 -4.71
C HIS A 43 -8.13 3.67 -4.59
N CYS A 44 -7.97 2.37 -4.35
CA CYS A 44 -6.66 1.73 -4.41
C CYS A 44 -6.05 1.82 -5.82
N ARG A 45 -4.72 1.62 -5.91
CA ARG A 45 -4.00 1.68 -7.20
C ARG A 45 -4.50 0.61 -8.17
N PHE A 46 -4.70 -0.63 -7.71
CA PHE A 46 -5.29 -1.71 -8.50
C PHE A 46 -6.60 -1.30 -9.21
N HIS A 47 -7.61 -0.84 -8.47
CA HIS A 47 -8.89 -0.44 -9.07
C HIS A 47 -8.78 0.81 -9.93
N LYS A 48 -7.77 1.67 -9.71
CA LYS A 48 -7.50 2.78 -10.61
C LYS A 48 -6.93 2.33 -11.96
N LEU A 49 -6.10 1.29 -11.96
CA LEU A 49 -5.40 0.75 -13.12
C LEU A 49 -6.25 -0.26 -13.91
N LYS A 50 -6.82 -1.26 -13.22
CA LYS A 50 -7.50 -2.40 -13.86
C LYS A 50 -9.00 -2.21 -14.09
N CYS A 51 -9.73 -1.44 -13.27
CA CYS A 51 -11.19 -1.23 -13.47
C CYS A 51 -11.56 -0.17 -14.51
N ARG A 52 -10.65 0.25 -15.38
CA ARG A 52 -11.00 1.11 -16.53
C ARG A 52 -11.70 0.33 -17.64
N THR A 53 -11.44 -0.96 -17.73
CA THR A 53 -12.15 -1.92 -18.58
C THR A 53 -13.29 -2.54 -17.78
N LYS A 54 -14.47 -2.67 -18.40
CA LYS A 54 -15.69 -3.21 -17.79
C LYS A 54 -15.38 -4.51 -17.03
N GLY A 55 -15.51 -4.49 -15.70
CA GLY A 55 -15.46 -5.67 -14.85
C GLY A 55 -14.06 -6.27 -14.69
N ALA A 56 -13.15 -5.56 -14.01
CA ALA A 56 -11.98 -6.24 -13.43
C ALA A 56 -12.50 -7.21 -12.37
N LYS A 57 -12.74 -8.43 -12.80
CA LYS A 57 -13.11 -9.56 -11.98
C LYS A 57 -11.78 -10.22 -11.62
N ASP A 58 -11.46 -10.28 -10.33
CA ASP A 58 -10.38 -11.14 -9.84
C ASP A 58 -10.88 -12.59 -9.98
N PHE A 59 -10.65 -13.19 -11.16
CA PHE A 59 -11.05 -14.56 -11.48
C PHE A 59 -9.93 -15.53 -11.10
N ASP A 60 -10.21 -16.46 -10.20
CA ASP A 60 -9.43 -17.71 -10.10
C ASP A 60 -10.10 -18.84 -9.26
N SER A 61 -11.43 -18.88 -9.16
CA SER A 61 -12.13 -19.99 -8.46
C SER A 61 -13.62 -20.06 -8.81
N PRO A 62 -14.26 -21.25 -8.82
CA PRO A 62 -15.72 -21.40 -8.90
C PRO A 62 -16.47 -20.81 -7.70
N ALA A 63 -15.77 -20.51 -6.58
CA ALA A 63 -16.34 -19.74 -5.48
C ALA A 63 -16.31 -18.24 -5.84
N LEU A 64 -17.48 -17.69 -6.16
CA LEU A 64 -17.74 -16.27 -6.41
C LEU A 64 -17.45 -15.42 -5.16
N ILE A 65 -16.17 -15.14 -4.88
CA ILE A 65 -15.80 -14.01 -4.03
C ILE A 65 -15.64 -12.83 -4.96
N VAL A 66 -16.75 -12.16 -5.22
CA VAL A 66 -16.81 -10.93 -6.00
C VAL A 66 -16.06 -9.86 -5.19
N GLY A 67 -14.85 -9.49 -5.63
CA GLY A 67 -14.26 -8.20 -5.25
C GLY A 67 -15.24 -7.12 -5.68
N VAL A 68 -15.89 -6.48 -4.72
CA VAL A 68 -17.22 -5.96 -4.94
C VAL A 68 -17.22 -4.86 -6.00
N PRO A 69 -17.99 -4.99 -7.10
CA PRO A 69 -18.15 -3.93 -8.09
C PRO A 69 -19.09 -2.89 -7.49
N TYR A 70 -18.61 -2.10 -6.55
CA TYR A 70 -19.44 -1.04 -6.00
C TYR A 70 -19.65 0.06 -7.05
N SER A 71 -20.90 0.54 -7.14
CA SER A 71 -21.25 1.63 -8.04
C SER A 71 -20.43 2.88 -7.72
N LYS A 72 -20.20 3.75 -8.71
CA LYS A 72 -19.41 5.00 -8.57
C LYS A 72 -19.92 5.96 -7.48
N ASN A 73 -21.07 5.70 -6.88
CA ASN A 73 -21.80 6.62 -5.99
C ASN A 73 -21.94 6.11 -4.54
N MET A 74 -21.15 5.12 -4.09
CA MET A 74 -21.26 4.67 -2.70
C MET A 74 -20.62 5.64 -1.71
N VAL A 75 -21.40 5.89 -0.64
CA VAL A 75 -21.03 6.53 0.62
C VAL A 75 -19.91 5.72 1.29
N PRO A 76 -18.96 6.35 2.02
CA PRO A 76 -17.91 5.62 2.74
C PRO A 76 -18.51 4.49 3.58
N THR A 77 -18.16 3.26 3.27
CA THR A 77 -18.52 2.07 4.06
C THR A 77 -17.48 1.89 5.13
N ASP A 78 -17.91 1.94 6.40
CA ASP A 78 -17.23 1.50 7.61
C ASP A 78 -15.78 1.96 7.85
N GLN A 79 -15.40 2.12 9.12
CA GLN A 79 -14.01 2.44 9.45
C GLN A 79 -13.10 1.30 8.97
N GLY A 80 -12.16 1.61 8.07
CA GLY A 80 -11.14 0.66 7.60
C GLY A 80 -11.25 0.21 6.13
N PHE A 81 -12.27 0.64 5.37
CA PHE A 81 -12.40 0.32 3.94
C PHE A 81 -12.39 1.56 3.03
N LEU A 82 -11.87 1.39 1.82
CA LEU A 82 -11.88 2.42 0.77
C LEU A 82 -13.21 2.43 0.01
N HIS A 83 -13.49 3.50 -0.75
CA HIS A 83 -14.70 3.62 -1.60
C HIS A 83 -14.77 2.55 -2.69
N CYS A 84 -13.63 1.91 -3.01
CA CYS A 84 -13.58 0.79 -3.93
C CYS A 84 -13.75 -0.59 -3.25
N GLY A 85 -14.15 -0.63 -1.97
CA GLY A 85 -14.37 -1.86 -1.20
C GLY A 85 -13.10 -2.60 -0.76
N CYS A 86 -11.91 -2.03 -0.99
CA CYS A 86 -10.66 -2.64 -0.54
C CYS A 86 -10.37 -2.24 0.90
N ASP A 87 -9.77 -3.16 1.66
CA ASP A 87 -9.14 -2.85 2.95
C ASP A 87 -8.15 -1.68 2.81
N GLU A 88 -8.29 -0.71 3.70
CA GLU A 88 -7.49 0.51 3.68
C GLU A 88 -6.01 0.22 3.90
N ASN A 89 -5.68 -0.60 4.90
CA ASN A 89 -4.30 -0.92 5.24
C ASN A 89 -3.61 -1.69 4.10
N ALA A 90 -4.29 -2.63 3.47
CA ALA A 90 -3.78 -3.35 2.30
C ALA A 90 -3.51 -2.42 1.12
N ALA A 91 -4.37 -1.43 0.89
CA ALA A 91 -4.17 -0.43 -0.16
C ALA A 91 -3.02 0.54 0.16
N LEU A 92 -2.83 0.89 1.44
CA LEU A 92 -1.71 1.72 1.89
C LEU A 92 -0.39 0.96 1.84
N TRP A 93 -0.35 -0.32 2.23
CA TRP A 93 0.81 -1.20 2.04
C TRP A 93 1.21 -1.33 0.58
N GLU A 94 0.24 -1.54 -0.31
CA GLU A 94 0.48 -1.58 -1.75
C GLU A 94 1.11 -0.27 -2.25
N LEU A 95 0.59 0.88 -1.80
CA LEU A 95 1.16 2.18 -2.16
C LEU A 95 2.59 2.34 -1.61
N PHE A 96 2.82 1.94 -0.36
CA PHE A 96 4.14 1.94 0.27
C PHE A 96 5.14 1.15 -0.57
N TRP A 97 4.89 -0.13 -0.84
CA TRP A 97 5.80 -0.97 -1.63
C TRP A 97 6.01 -0.41 -3.03
N PHE A 98 4.94 0.03 -3.70
CA PHE A 98 5.06 0.64 -5.01
C PHE A 98 5.99 1.86 -5.01
N LYS A 99 6.00 2.64 -3.93
CA LYS A 99 6.83 3.84 -3.82
C LYS A 99 8.26 3.57 -3.40
N THR A 100 8.46 2.66 -2.46
CA THR A 100 9.74 2.51 -1.76
C THR A 100 10.51 1.29 -2.23
N TRP A 101 9.85 0.23 -2.71
CA TRP A 101 10.53 -0.99 -3.11
C TRP A 101 11.14 -0.86 -4.50
N THR A 102 12.31 -1.45 -4.64
CA THR A 102 12.98 -1.65 -5.91
C THR A 102 13.27 -3.14 -6.03
N VAL A 103 12.90 -3.73 -7.17
CA VAL A 103 13.13 -5.15 -7.43
C VAL A 103 14.32 -5.27 -8.37
N THR A 104 15.28 -6.11 -8.00
CA THR A 104 16.42 -6.45 -8.85
C THR A 104 16.35 -7.90 -9.27
N SER A 105 16.72 -8.16 -10.51
CA SER A 105 16.92 -9.52 -10.99
C SER A 105 18.39 -9.88 -10.87
N ALA A 106 18.69 -11.02 -10.24
CA ALA A 106 20.03 -11.61 -10.29
C ALA A 106 20.32 -12.29 -11.64
N ASN A 107 19.29 -12.50 -12.48
CA ASN A 107 19.47 -13.07 -13.81
C ASN A 107 20.15 -12.06 -14.74
N PRO A 108 21.36 -12.35 -15.26
CA PRO A 108 22.11 -11.42 -16.11
C PRO A 108 21.41 -11.13 -17.45
N ARG A 109 20.44 -11.94 -17.86
CA ARG A 109 19.63 -11.72 -19.08
C ARG A 109 18.52 -10.68 -18.89
N ILE A 110 18.22 -10.30 -17.65
CA ILE A 110 17.26 -9.26 -17.31
C ILE A 110 18.08 -8.10 -16.75
N PRO A 111 18.65 -7.25 -17.61
CA PRO A 111 19.56 -6.22 -17.16
C PRO A 111 18.84 -5.19 -16.28
N GLY A 112 19.43 -4.90 -15.12
CA GLY A 112 19.18 -3.69 -14.34
C GLY A 112 18.19 -3.81 -13.19
N PHE A 113 18.11 -2.70 -12.44
CA PHE A 113 17.08 -2.45 -11.44
C PHE A 113 15.74 -2.19 -12.13
N GLN A 114 14.71 -2.94 -11.76
CA GLN A 114 13.35 -2.69 -12.23
C GLN A 114 12.50 -2.24 -11.03
N ARG A 115 12.10 -0.96 -11.04
CA ARG A 115 11.03 -0.52 -10.15
C ARG A 115 9.71 -1.12 -10.65
N MET A 116 8.79 -1.39 -9.72
CA MET A 116 7.44 -1.84 -10.08
C MET A 116 6.84 -0.86 -11.08
N ARG A 117 6.36 -1.33 -12.23
CA ARG A 117 5.87 -0.43 -13.26
C ARG A 117 4.54 0.19 -12.87
N ALA A 118 4.29 1.33 -13.50
CA ALA A 118 3.07 2.12 -13.43
C ALA A 118 1.87 1.49 -14.16
N ASP A 119 1.96 0.21 -14.56
CA ASP A 119 1.02 -0.41 -15.48
C ASP A 119 0.19 -1.52 -14.82
N ALA A 120 -0.80 -2.01 -15.57
CA ALA A 120 -1.72 -3.03 -15.09
C ALA A 120 -1.04 -4.41 -14.96
N SER A 121 0.08 -4.67 -15.62
CA SER A 121 0.81 -5.95 -15.51
C SER A 121 1.47 -6.09 -14.14
N ASP A 122 1.99 -5.00 -13.58
CA ASP A 122 2.80 -5.03 -12.35
C ASP A 122 2.01 -4.72 -11.08
N VAL A 123 0.71 -4.42 -11.20
CA VAL A 123 -0.13 -4.16 -10.02
C VAL A 123 -0.66 -5.46 -9.40
N LEU A 124 -0.32 -5.65 -8.13
CA LEU A 124 -0.80 -6.77 -7.31
C LEU A 124 -2.34 -6.78 -7.28
N ASN A 125 -2.93 -7.94 -7.53
CA ASN A 125 -4.38 -8.12 -7.42
C ASN A 125 -4.84 -8.08 -5.94
N THR A 126 -6.14 -8.12 -5.69
CA THR A 126 -6.66 -7.95 -4.31
C THR A 126 -6.19 -9.06 -3.38
N ARG A 127 -6.15 -10.32 -3.85
CA ARG A 127 -5.71 -11.46 -3.05
C ARG A 127 -4.21 -11.41 -2.77
N GLN A 128 -3.41 -11.10 -3.79
CA GLN A 128 -1.96 -10.95 -3.65
C GLN A 128 -1.63 -9.85 -2.63
N ARG A 129 -2.29 -8.69 -2.71
CA ARG A 129 -2.10 -7.61 -1.74
C ARG A 129 -2.42 -8.05 -0.32
N ALA A 130 -3.61 -8.65 -0.11
CA ALA A 130 -4.00 -9.15 1.21
C ALA A 130 -2.98 -10.16 1.75
N PHE A 131 -2.56 -11.12 0.92
CA PHE A 131 -1.55 -12.11 1.28
C PHE A 131 -0.22 -11.44 1.67
N PHE A 132 0.33 -10.57 0.82
CA PHE A 132 1.59 -9.88 1.11
C PHE A 132 1.48 -8.99 2.34
N SER A 133 0.35 -8.31 2.56
CA SER A 133 0.17 -7.42 3.71
C SER A 133 0.11 -8.23 5.00
N GLN A 134 -0.67 -9.32 5.02
CA GLN A 134 -0.74 -10.21 6.17
C GLN A 134 0.60 -10.89 6.45
N ALA A 135 1.28 -11.41 5.42
CA ALA A 135 2.59 -12.04 5.58
C ALA A 135 3.65 -11.05 6.08
N PHE A 136 3.65 -9.82 5.55
CA PHE A 136 4.57 -8.77 5.99
C PHE A 136 4.31 -8.39 7.44
N VAL A 137 3.04 -8.13 7.83
CA VAL A 137 2.69 -7.79 9.21
C VAL A 137 3.04 -8.94 10.16
N ALA A 138 2.72 -10.18 9.81
CA ALA A 138 3.03 -11.34 10.64
C ALA A 138 4.54 -11.57 10.80
N GLY A 139 5.32 -11.42 9.72
CA GLY A 139 6.77 -11.66 9.76
C GLY A 139 7.58 -10.51 10.35
N SER A 140 7.16 -9.27 10.10
CA SER A 140 7.87 -8.08 10.61
C SER A 140 7.35 -7.61 11.97
N LEU A 141 6.13 -7.98 12.34
CA LEU A 141 5.37 -7.39 13.44
C LEU A 141 5.17 -5.88 13.29
N LEU A 142 5.45 -5.31 12.11
CA LEU A 142 5.25 -3.90 11.81
C LEU A 142 3.88 -3.69 11.15
N GLU A 143 3.23 -2.61 11.54
CA GLU A 143 1.97 -2.14 11.00
C GLU A 143 2.22 -0.97 10.03
N ILE A 144 1.24 -0.67 9.18
CA ILE A 144 1.37 0.42 8.21
C ILE A 144 1.59 1.78 8.89
N LYS A 145 1.05 1.96 10.11
CA LYS A 145 1.22 3.19 10.89
C LYS A 145 2.67 3.46 11.26
N ASP A 146 3.48 2.41 11.41
CA ASP A 146 4.89 2.54 11.77
C ASP A 146 5.73 3.04 10.59
N MET A 147 5.20 2.91 9.36
CA MET A 147 5.86 3.43 8.16
C MET A 147 5.71 4.95 8.05
N TYR A 148 4.89 5.59 8.89
CA TYR A 148 4.65 7.03 8.81
C TYR A 148 5.58 7.84 9.70
N SER A 149 6.20 8.88 9.13
CA SER A 149 6.92 9.90 9.90
C SER A 149 6.89 11.26 9.21
N GLU A 150 6.61 12.31 9.98
CA GLU A 150 6.72 13.70 9.53
C GLU A 150 8.18 14.18 9.49
N ASP A 151 9.11 13.41 10.06
CA ASP A 151 10.53 13.77 10.12
C ASP A 151 11.12 13.96 8.70
N PRO A 152 11.76 15.10 8.40
CA PRO A 152 12.52 15.27 7.16
C PRO A 152 13.61 14.22 6.96
N ALA A 153 14.18 13.67 8.05
CA ALA A 153 15.17 12.60 8.05
C ALA A 153 14.55 11.20 7.86
N HIS A 154 13.26 11.11 7.56
CA HIS A 154 12.61 9.87 7.16
C HIS A 154 13.22 9.36 5.84
N ASP A 155 13.55 8.06 5.79
CA ASP A 155 14.48 7.40 4.83
C ASP A 155 15.97 7.45 5.22
N SER A 156 16.32 7.98 6.40
CA SER A 156 17.68 7.87 6.94
C SER A 156 17.96 6.49 7.54
N PHE A 157 19.24 6.23 7.81
CA PHE A 157 19.69 5.10 8.62
C PHE A 157 19.01 5.07 10.00
N GLU A 158 18.70 6.23 10.57
CA GLU A 158 18.04 6.34 11.89
C GLU A 158 16.61 5.84 11.83
N TRP A 159 15.87 6.17 10.77
CA TRP A 159 14.50 5.66 10.58
C TRP A 159 14.48 4.12 10.45
N LEU A 160 15.40 3.55 9.65
CA LEU A 160 15.52 2.09 9.54
C LEU A 160 15.90 1.44 10.89
N THR A 161 16.76 2.11 11.65
CA THR A 161 17.16 1.65 12.99
C THR A 161 15.98 1.68 13.96
N HIS A 162 15.15 2.72 13.90
CA HIS A 162 13.91 2.82 14.66
C HIS A 162 12.96 1.67 14.34
N LEU A 163 12.72 1.38 13.06
CA LEU A 163 11.85 0.26 12.65
C LEU A 163 12.37 -1.09 13.14
N ARG A 164 13.68 -1.33 13.04
CA ARG A 164 14.30 -2.58 13.54
C ARG A 164 14.16 -2.73 15.04
N ARG A 165 14.33 -1.63 15.79
CA ARG A 165 14.12 -1.62 17.23
C ARG A 165 12.66 -1.93 17.57
N LEU A 166 11.72 -1.30 16.90
CA LEU A 166 10.29 -1.53 17.10
C LEU A 166 9.90 -2.98 16.81
N GLN A 167 10.45 -3.56 15.74
CA GLN A 167 10.29 -4.98 15.43
C GLN A 167 10.85 -5.87 16.55
N ALA A 168 12.07 -5.61 17.04
CA ALA A 168 12.67 -6.38 18.12
C ALA A 168 11.85 -6.31 19.42
N ASP A 169 11.41 -5.10 19.80
CA ASP A 169 10.60 -4.88 20.99
C ASP A 169 9.27 -5.67 20.93
N ARG A 170 8.60 -5.66 19.76
CA ARG A 170 7.37 -6.43 19.55
C ARG A 170 7.62 -7.94 19.54
N MET A 171 8.75 -8.39 19.00
CA MET A 171 9.12 -9.81 19.01
C MET A 171 9.35 -10.29 20.45
N ILE A 172 10.08 -9.53 21.26
CA ILE A 172 10.30 -9.82 22.68
C ILE A 172 8.97 -9.88 23.42
N PHE A 173 8.07 -8.94 23.16
CA PHE A 173 6.74 -8.93 23.75
C PHE A 173 5.94 -10.21 23.43
N VAL A 174 5.90 -10.62 22.16
CA VAL A 174 5.22 -11.86 21.73
C VAL A 174 5.84 -13.09 22.39
N LEU A 175 7.17 -13.16 22.50
CA LEU A 175 7.87 -14.24 23.19
C LEU A 175 7.48 -14.32 24.67
N ASN A 176 7.48 -13.18 25.36
CA ASN A 176 7.12 -13.11 26.79
C ASN A 176 5.66 -13.51 27.06
N GLN A 177 4.74 -13.27 26.13
CA GLN A 177 3.35 -13.72 26.23
C GLN A 177 3.17 -15.21 25.95
N SER A 178 4.09 -15.80 25.20
CA SER A 178 4.02 -17.21 24.77
C SER A 178 4.68 -18.17 25.77
N LEU A 179 5.44 -17.64 26.74
CA LEU A 179 6.05 -18.44 27.79
C LEU A 179 5.00 -18.78 28.85
N PRO A 180 4.94 -20.04 29.33
CA PRO A 180 4.08 -20.38 30.46
C PRO A 180 4.50 -19.55 31.69
N HIS A 181 3.52 -18.99 32.38
CA HIS A 181 3.73 -18.38 33.69
C HIS A 181 3.91 -19.51 34.71
N ASP A 182 5.16 -19.79 35.06
CA ASP A 182 5.51 -20.63 36.22
C ASP A 182 5.22 -19.91 37.54
#